data_AF-A0A8H5EQ90-F1
#
_entry.id   AF-A0A8H5EQ90-F1
#
_cell.length_a   1.000
_cell.length_b   1.000
_cell.length_c   1.000
_cell.angle_alpha   90.00
_cell.angle_beta   90.00
_cell.angle_gamma   90.00
#
_symmetry.space_group_name_H-M   'P 1'
#
loop_
_entity.id
_entity.type
_entity.pdbx_description
1 polymer ?
#
loop_
_entity_poly.entity_id
_entity_poly.type
_entity_poly.pdbx_seq_one_letter_code
_entity_poly.pdbx_strand_id
1 'polypeptide(L)'
;MAFTLHSHSGEFCPGHAKDQLEDIVKHAISVGYKTIGFTEHMPRYDLRDLYPEELDNPQAALEALPPRHEAYLVEAQRLQREYASQIHILIGFEAEFIRPNCAAHVRKLAEHPIVDYFIGSVHYVHNTPIDYNKEMFATARDASSRKTEESLYEDYYDLQYDMLKELRPRVVGHFDLVRLMSEDPARDVRQWKGVWERILRNLALAREQDGWLEVNSAGLRKGLAEPYPGRIIAEEWIKMGGKFTFCDDSHGIAQVATNYARTVTYLESLGVKEVWCLKRTPNSGVDGTTRATVEEVSVPLKQDKKRSDPEGRGIGYREEEEEDYIQT
;
A
#
# COMPACT_ATOMS: atom_id res chain seq x y z
N MET A 1 -2.92 -13.82 -13.41
CA MET A 1 -2.21 -12.57 -13.76
C MET A 1 -1.46 -12.13 -12.52
N ALA A 2 -0.13 -12.01 -12.55
CA ALA A 2 0.62 -11.48 -11.41
C ALA A 2 0.63 -9.94 -11.48
N PHE A 3 0.41 -9.27 -10.36
CA PHE A 3 0.39 -7.81 -10.26
C PHE A 3 0.65 -7.34 -8.84
N THR A 4 1.01 -6.07 -8.69
CA THR A 4 0.99 -5.30 -7.43
C THR A 4 0.35 -3.94 -7.69
N LEU A 5 -0.43 -3.42 -6.74
CA LEU A 5 -0.97 -2.05 -6.76
C LEU A 5 -0.31 -1.14 -5.72
N HIS A 6 0.87 -1.50 -5.21
CA HIS A 6 1.59 -0.67 -4.24
C HIS A 6 3.09 -0.85 -4.45
N SER A 7 3.79 0.19 -4.90
CA SER A 7 5.25 0.17 -5.06
C SER A 7 5.84 1.58 -5.02
N HIS A 8 7.09 1.66 -4.56
CA HIS A 8 7.85 2.88 -4.32
C HIS A 8 9.26 2.75 -4.92
N SER A 9 9.90 3.87 -5.24
CA SER A 9 11.25 3.93 -5.78
C SER A 9 12.16 4.86 -4.97
N GLY A 10 13.45 4.56 -4.94
CA GLY A 10 14.45 5.44 -4.31
C GLY A 10 14.63 6.77 -5.04
N GLU A 11 14.24 6.84 -6.31
CA GLU A 11 14.26 8.07 -7.11
C GLU A 11 13.31 9.14 -6.56
N PHE A 12 12.11 8.74 -6.10
CA PHE A 12 11.09 9.67 -5.62
C PHE A 12 10.78 9.57 -4.12
N CYS A 13 11.23 8.50 -3.46
CA CYS A 13 11.25 8.34 -2.00
C CYS A 13 12.69 8.17 -1.48
N PRO A 14 13.55 9.20 -1.57
CA PRO A 14 14.92 9.12 -1.05
C PRO A 14 14.88 9.00 0.47
N GLY A 15 15.36 7.90 1.04
CA GLY A 15 15.19 7.69 2.48
C GLY A 15 15.26 6.25 2.95
N HIS A 16 14.20 5.50 3.20
CA HIS A 16 12.90 5.25 2.54
C HIS A 16 12.97 4.15 1.47
N ALA A 17 13.29 4.46 0.21
CA ALA A 17 13.37 3.47 -0.87
C ALA A 17 14.72 3.47 -1.60
N LYS A 18 14.91 2.48 -2.48
CA LYS A 18 16.11 2.25 -3.31
C LYS A 18 15.73 2.11 -4.79
N ASP A 19 16.74 2.22 -5.64
CA ASP A 19 16.70 2.04 -7.10
C ASP A 19 15.89 3.09 -7.87
N GLN A 20 16.09 3.14 -9.19
CA GLN A 20 15.35 4.02 -10.10
C GLN A 20 13.99 3.43 -10.44
N LEU A 21 13.01 4.28 -10.72
CA LEU A 21 11.64 3.83 -11.04
C LEU A 21 11.62 2.93 -12.29
N GLU A 22 12.43 3.24 -13.30
CA GLU A 22 12.55 2.43 -14.51
C GLU A 22 13.12 1.03 -14.24
N ASP A 23 14.09 0.90 -13.33
CA ASP A 23 14.70 -0.39 -13.03
C ASP A 23 13.72 -1.31 -12.28
N ILE A 24 12.85 -0.74 -11.45
CA ILE A 24 11.71 -1.45 -10.84
C ILE A 24 10.77 -1.98 -11.92
N VAL A 25 10.44 -1.20 -12.95
CA VAL A 25 9.61 -1.66 -14.09
C VAL A 25 10.24 -2.82 -14.82
N LYS A 26 11.53 -2.69 -15.18
CA LYS A 26 12.28 -3.75 -15.87
C LYS A 26 12.28 -5.03 -15.04
N HIS A 27 12.49 -4.92 -13.74
CA HIS A 27 12.47 -6.07 -12.85
C HIS A 27 11.07 -6.69 -12.72
N ALA A 28 10.02 -5.87 -12.55
CA ALA A 28 8.63 -6.33 -12.51
C ALA A 28 8.26 -7.12 -13.78
N ILE A 29 8.66 -6.64 -14.96
CA ILE A 29 8.50 -7.38 -16.23
C ILE A 29 9.24 -8.72 -16.17
N SER A 30 10.49 -8.73 -15.68
CA SER A 30 11.33 -9.92 -15.63
C SER A 30 10.77 -11.03 -14.72
N VAL A 31 10.11 -10.65 -13.62
CA VAL A 31 9.45 -11.60 -12.69
C VAL A 31 8.01 -11.95 -13.12
N GLY A 32 7.55 -11.42 -14.25
CA GLY A 32 6.30 -11.80 -14.89
C GLY A 32 5.07 -11.02 -14.44
N TYR A 33 5.23 -9.88 -13.76
CA TYR A 33 4.12 -8.97 -13.50
C TYR A 33 3.51 -8.50 -14.82
N LYS A 34 2.19 -8.43 -14.83
CA LYS A 34 1.38 -7.93 -15.94
C LYS A 34 0.81 -6.55 -15.66
N THR A 35 0.67 -6.21 -14.37
CA THR A 35 0.29 -4.88 -13.92
C THR A 35 1.17 -4.46 -12.75
N ILE A 36 1.61 -3.21 -12.74
CA ILE A 36 2.27 -2.57 -11.60
C ILE A 36 1.62 -1.21 -11.33
N GLY A 37 1.38 -0.93 -10.06
CA GLY A 37 0.92 0.37 -9.59
C GLY A 37 2.07 1.15 -8.98
N PHE A 38 2.40 2.31 -9.55
CA PHE A 38 3.30 3.27 -8.91
C PHE A 38 2.53 4.08 -7.90
N THR A 39 3.01 4.12 -6.66
CA THR A 39 2.29 4.74 -5.56
C THR A 39 3.24 5.43 -4.59
N GLU A 40 4.22 6.18 -5.12
CA GLU A 40 5.13 6.98 -4.29
C GLU A 40 4.36 7.76 -3.22
N HIS A 41 4.97 7.92 -2.04
CA HIS A 41 4.36 8.69 -0.95
C HIS A 41 4.00 10.11 -1.42
N MET A 42 2.81 10.58 -1.03
CA MET A 42 2.44 11.97 -1.26
C MET A 42 3.40 12.96 -0.55
N PRO A 43 3.55 14.19 -1.05
CA PRO A 43 4.27 15.24 -0.34
C PRO A 43 3.72 15.47 1.06
N ARG A 44 4.61 15.78 2.01
CA ARG A 44 4.23 16.42 3.28
C ARG A 44 4.18 17.92 3.09
N TYR A 45 3.32 18.59 3.87
CA TYR A 45 3.03 20.02 3.73
C TYR A 45 3.24 20.80 5.03
N ASP A 46 3.66 20.14 6.12
CA ASP A 46 4.02 20.75 7.40
C ASP A 46 5.35 20.17 7.89
N LEU A 47 6.19 21.01 8.50
CA LEU A 47 7.48 20.60 9.06
C LEU A 47 7.34 19.51 10.12
N ARG A 48 6.21 19.47 10.85
CA ARG A 48 5.96 18.46 11.89
C ARG A 48 5.72 17.05 11.34
N ASP A 49 5.43 16.94 10.04
CA ASP A 49 5.10 15.67 9.40
C ASP A 49 6.32 15.05 8.70
N LEU A 50 7.47 15.71 8.71
CA LEU A 50 8.70 15.17 8.12
C LEU A 50 9.19 13.93 8.89
N TYR A 51 9.71 12.96 8.16
CA TYR A 51 10.34 11.78 8.75
C TYR A 51 11.74 12.11 9.29
N PRO A 52 12.28 11.31 10.23
CA PRO A 52 13.56 11.60 10.87
C PRO A 52 14.74 11.86 9.92
N GLU A 53 14.86 11.13 8.82
CA GLU A 53 15.91 11.31 7.80
C GLU A 53 15.79 12.62 7.00
N GLU A 54 14.69 13.34 7.16
CA GLU A 54 14.41 14.59 6.45
C GLU A 54 14.65 15.81 7.35
N LEU A 55 15.04 15.56 8.60
CA LEU A 55 15.23 16.59 9.62
C LEU A 55 16.62 17.25 9.59
N ASP A 56 17.54 16.78 8.75
CA ASP A 56 18.86 17.40 8.57
C ASP A 56 18.75 18.83 8.03
N ASN A 57 17.85 19.06 7.07
CA ASN A 57 17.50 20.39 6.57
C ASN A 57 15.98 20.47 6.29
N PRO A 58 15.14 20.62 7.35
CA PRO A 58 13.70 20.46 7.27
C PRO A 58 13.01 21.39 6.27
N GLN A 59 13.45 22.65 6.19
CA GLN A 59 12.83 23.62 5.29
C GLN A 59 13.10 23.28 3.82
N ALA A 60 14.36 22.94 3.49
CA ALA A 60 14.72 22.53 2.14
C ALA A 60 14.06 21.19 1.77
N ALA A 61 13.96 20.26 2.72
CA ALA A 61 13.26 19.00 2.52
C ALA A 61 11.79 19.24 2.18
N LEU A 62 11.08 20.05 2.97
CA LEU A 62 9.66 20.37 2.75
C LEU A 62 9.42 21.05 1.39
N GLU A 63 10.27 22.01 1.01
CA GLU A 63 10.17 22.74 -0.27
C GLU A 63 10.43 21.83 -1.49
N ALA A 64 11.24 20.78 -1.33
CA ALA A 64 11.57 19.85 -2.40
C ALA A 64 10.48 18.81 -2.70
N LEU A 65 9.54 18.57 -1.78
CA LEU A 65 8.57 17.47 -1.91
C LEU A 65 7.53 17.69 -3.03
N PRO A 66 6.84 18.84 -3.13
CA PRO A 66 5.88 19.04 -4.21
C PRO A 66 6.53 18.98 -5.61
N PRO A 67 7.67 19.64 -5.88
CA PRO A 67 8.37 19.49 -7.16
C PRO A 67 8.82 18.04 -7.45
N ARG A 68 9.21 17.27 -6.42
CA ARG A 68 9.56 15.85 -6.59
C ARG A 68 8.36 15.01 -7.00
N HIS A 69 7.19 15.26 -6.41
CA HIS A 69 5.97 14.57 -6.81
C HIS A 69 5.57 14.90 -8.26
N GLU A 70 5.73 16.15 -8.70
CA GLU A 70 5.51 16.50 -10.11
C GLU A 70 6.52 15.80 -11.04
N ALA A 71 7.79 15.71 -10.64
CA ALA A 71 8.80 14.96 -11.39
C ALA A 71 8.46 13.46 -11.49
N TYR A 72 7.96 12.87 -10.39
CA TYR A 72 7.43 11.50 -10.37
C TYR A 72 6.33 11.31 -11.40
N LEU A 73 5.33 12.20 -11.43
CA LEU A 73 4.21 12.10 -12.38
C LEU A 73 4.68 12.15 -13.83
N VAL A 74 5.65 13.01 -14.15
CA VAL A 74 6.26 13.10 -15.49
C VAL A 74 6.95 11.78 -15.87
N GLU A 75 7.78 11.25 -14.97
CA GLU A 75 8.54 10.03 -15.23
C GLU A 75 7.64 8.79 -15.32
N ALA A 76 6.68 8.67 -14.40
CA ALA A 76 5.66 7.63 -14.42
C ALA A 76 4.90 7.60 -15.75
N GLN A 77 4.54 8.77 -16.30
CA GLN A 77 3.84 8.86 -17.59
C GLN A 77 4.75 8.50 -18.78
N ARG A 78 6.05 8.83 -18.71
CA ARG A 78 7.04 8.43 -19.71
C ARG A 78 7.18 6.91 -19.74
N LEU A 79 7.37 6.29 -18.58
CA LEU A 79 7.49 4.84 -18.42
C LEU A 79 6.21 4.10 -18.84
N GLN A 80 5.04 4.63 -18.46
CA GLN A 80 3.75 4.09 -18.89
C GLN A 80 3.64 4.00 -20.43
N ARG A 81 4.12 5.02 -21.16
CA ARG A 81 4.18 5.00 -22.63
C ARG A 81 5.19 4.01 -23.16
N GLU A 82 6.42 4.06 -22.64
CA GLU A 82 7.54 3.26 -23.13
C GLU A 82 7.30 1.76 -22.98
N TYR A 83 6.73 1.35 -21.85
CA TYR A 83 6.54 -0.06 -21.50
C TYR A 83 5.12 -0.58 -21.77
N ALA A 84 4.26 0.20 -22.43
CA ALA A 84 2.84 -0.12 -22.67
C ALA A 84 2.59 -1.46 -23.38
N SER A 85 3.56 -1.95 -24.16
CA SER A 85 3.47 -3.24 -24.86
C SER A 85 3.91 -4.44 -24.00
N GLN A 86 4.52 -4.18 -22.84
CA GLN A 86 5.17 -5.20 -21.99
C GLN A 86 4.45 -5.37 -20.66
N ILE A 87 4.02 -4.28 -20.03
CA ILE A 87 3.35 -4.27 -18.73
C ILE A 87 2.30 -3.15 -18.67
N HIS A 88 1.25 -3.37 -17.89
CA HIS A 88 0.22 -2.36 -17.61
C HIS A 88 0.68 -1.52 -16.42
N ILE A 89 0.91 -0.21 -16.61
CA ILE A 89 1.35 0.69 -15.54
C ILE A 89 0.17 1.56 -15.11
N LEU A 90 -0.17 1.51 -13.83
CA LEU A 90 -1.14 2.42 -13.20
C LEU A 90 -0.37 3.47 -12.40
N ILE A 91 -0.76 4.73 -12.56
CA ILE A 91 -0.11 5.84 -11.86
C ILE A 91 -0.99 6.26 -10.71
N GLY A 92 -0.51 6.16 -9.48
CA GLY A 92 -1.20 6.57 -8.28
C GLY A 92 -0.25 7.24 -7.29
N PHE A 93 -0.66 7.30 -6.04
CA PHE A 93 0.19 7.71 -4.93
C PHE A 93 -0.34 7.07 -3.64
N GLU A 94 0.53 6.88 -2.67
CA GLU A 94 0.11 6.52 -1.32
C GLU A 94 -0.21 7.81 -0.54
N ALA A 95 -1.47 7.93 -0.13
CA ALA A 95 -1.97 9.07 0.61
C ALA A 95 -1.71 8.90 2.10
N GLU A 96 -1.07 9.90 2.68
CA GLU A 96 -0.81 10.04 4.11
C GLU A 96 -1.98 10.76 4.80
N PHE A 97 -2.71 10.05 5.66
CA PHE A 97 -3.74 10.68 6.50
C PHE A 97 -3.28 10.83 7.94
N ILE A 98 -2.56 11.93 8.19
CA ILE A 98 -2.02 12.27 9.52
C ILE A 98 -3.11 12.89 10.40
N ARG A 99 -3.93 13.77 9.82
CA ARG A 99 -5.07 14.45 10.46
C ARG A 99 -6.02 15.04 9.41
N PRO A 100 -7.26 15.45 9.77
CA PRO A 100 -8.28 15.83 8.79
C PRO A 100 -7.90 16.93 7.78
N ASN A 101 -6.97 17.84 8.12
CA ASN A 101 -6.54 18.88 7.19
C ASN A 101 -5.72 18.35 6.00
N CYS A 102 -5.13 17.14 6.10
CA CYS A 102 -4.42 16.48 5.00
C CYS A 102 -5.35 16.17 3.81
N ALA A 103 -6.66 16.03 4.06
CA ALA A 103 -7.63 15.63 3.04
C ALA A 103 -7.67 16.57 1.82
N ALA A 104 -7.48 17.88 2.03
CA ALA A 104 -7.46 18.84 0.94
C ALA A 104 -6.27 18.62 -0.01
N HIS A 105 -5.10 18.29 0.54
CA HIS A 105 -3.91 17.99 -0.25
C HIS A 105 -4.08 16.69 -1.05
N VAL A 106 -4.60 15.62 -0.41
CA VAL A 106 -4.87 14.35 -1.08
C VAL A 106 -5.83 14.54 -2.25
N ARG A 107 -6.97 15.23 -2.03
CA ARG A 107 -7.94 15.51 -3.09
C ARG A 107 -7.31 16.30 -4.23
N LYS A 108 -6.43 17.26 -3.92
CA LYS A 108 -5.73 18.06 -4.93
C LYS A 108 -4.78 17.22 -5.80
N LEU A 109 -4.05 16.28 -5.21
CA LEU A 109 -3.20 15.36 -5.98
C LEU A 109 -4.04 14.39 -6.82
N ALA A 110 -5.13 13.87 -6.24
CA ALA A 110 -6.07 13.00 -6.95
C ALA A 110 -6.82 13.71 -8.09
N GLU A 111 -6.84 15.06 -8.13
CA GLU A 111 -7.35 15.86 -9.25
C GLU A 111 -6.45 15.80 -10.49
N HIS A 112 -5.19 15.38 -10.37
CA HIS A 112 -4.27 15.34 -11.50
C HIS A 112 -4.74 14.35 -12.59
N PRO A 113 -4.81 14.74 -13.88
CA PRO A 113 -5.40 13.93 -14.95
C PRO A 113 -4.78 12.54 -15.18
N ILE A 114 -3.50 12.37 -14.84
CA ILE A 114 -2.79 11.10 -15.06
C ILE A 114 -2.93 10.14 -13.88
N VAL A 115 -3.39 10.61 -12.71
CA VAL A 115 -3.55 9.79 -11.52
C VAL A 115 -4.81 8.92 -11.68
N ASP A 116 -4.59 7.62 -11.68
CA ASP A 116 -5.60 6.57 -11.87
C ASP A 116 -6.32 6.20 -10.57
N TYR A 117 -5.61 6.23 -9.44
CA TYR A 117 -6.11 5.88 -8.12
C TYR A 117 -5.14 6.38 -7.04
N PHE A 118 -5.53 6.24 -5.77
CA PHE A 118 -4.64 6.43 -4.64
C PHE A 118 -4.97 5.40 -3.56
N ILE A 119 -3.97 5.09 -2.74
CA ILE A 119 -4.09 4.26 -1.54
C ILE A 119 -4.33 5.20 -0.37
N GLY A 120 -5.30 4.91 0.50
CA GLY A 120 -5.46 5.64 1.75
C GLY A 120 -4.75 4.92 2.88
N SER A 121 -3.73 5.56 3.46
CA SER A 121 -2.89 4.97 4.50
C SER A 121 -2.84 5.85 5.76
N VAL A 122 -2.61 5.20 6.90
CA VAL A 122 -2.40 5.85 8.20
C VAL A 122 -1.07 5.36 8.76
N HIS A 123 -0.03 6.19 8.68
CA HIS A 123 1.29 5.91 9.26
C HIS A 123 1.55 6.68 10.56
N TYR A 124 0.66 7.60 10.92
CA TYR A 124 0.82 8.47 12.10
C TYR A 124 -0.34 8.28 13.06
N VAL A 125 -0.04 8.34 14.36
CA VAL A 125 -1.05 8.57 15.40
C VAL A 125 -0.50 9.60 16.38
N HIS A 126 -1.32 10.57 16.79
CA HIS A 126 -0.87 11.71 17.62
C HIS A 126 0.31 12.48 17.01
N ASN A 127 0.34 12.60 15.69
CA ASN A 127 1.44 13.22 14.92
C ASN A 127 2.80 12.51 15.07
N THR A 128 2.79 11.22 15.42
CA THR A 128 4.00 10.40 15.56
C THR A 128 3.92 9.21 14.60
N PRO A 129 4.95 8.96 13.76
CA PRO A 129 5.07 7.74 12.97
C PRO A 129 5.00 6.48 13.82
N ILE A 130 4.03 5.61 13.55
CA ILE A 130 3.81 4.38 14.35
C ILE A 130 4.52 3.16 13.78
N ASP A 131 5.02 3.24 12.56
CA ASP A 131 5.63 2.13 11.81
C ASP A 131 7.11 2.36 11.49
N TYR A 132 7.70 3.46 11.99
CA TYR A 132 9.11 3.79 11.80
C TYR A 132 10.04 2.99 12.72
N ASN A 133 9.80 3.04 14.04
CA ASN A 133 10.51 2.24 15.04
C ASN A 133 9.69 2.07 16.34
N LYS A 134 10.20 1.26 17.27
CA LYS A 134 9.53 0.96 18.54
C LYS A 134 9.45 2.17 19.47
N GLU A 135 10.44 3.06 19.42
CA GLU A 135 10.50 4.26 20.26
C GLU A 135 9.39 5.26 19.89
N MET A 136 9.16 5.48 18.59
CA MET A 136 8.09 6.33 18.09
C MET A 136 6.72 5.70 18.31
N PHE A 137 6.59 4.38 18.12
CA PHE A 137 5.38 3.64 18.49
C PHE A 137 5.03 3.81 19.98
N ALA A 138 6.01 3.66 20.87
CA ALA A 138 5.83 3.90 22.31
C ALA A 138 5.47 5.36 22.63
N THR A 139 6.04 6.32 21.89
CA THR A 139 5.70 7.75 22.02
C THR A 139 4.23 8.00 21.65
N ALA A 140 3.74 7.43 20.54
CA ALA A 140 2.34 7.52 20.15
C ALA A 140 1.44 6.86 21.20
N ARG A 141 1.80 5.67 21.70
CA ARG A 141 1.08 4.96 22.76
C ARG A 141 0.96 5.81 24.02
N ASP A 142 2.04 6.45 24.46
CA ASP A 142 2.07 7.23 25.70
C ASP A 142 1.31 8.56 25.59
N ALA A 143 1.04 9.02 24.37
CA ALA A 143 0.15 10.14 24.06
C ALA A 143 -1.34 9.75 24.07
N SER A 144 -1.67 8.47 23.90
CA SER A 144 -3.06 7.98 23.98
C SER A 144 -3.66 8.07 25.38
N SER A 145 -4.99 8.15 25.44
CA SER A 145 -5.77 8.42 26.67
C SER A 145 -5.42 7.55 27.88
N ARG A 146 -5.14 6.24 27.66
CA ARG A 146 -4.82 5.28 28.73
C ARG A 146 -3.35 4.88 28.75
N LYS A 147 -2.53 5.39 27.83
CA LYS A 147 -1.12 5.01 27.66
C LYS A 147 -0.91 3.51 27.46
N THR A 148 -1.84 2.89 26.75
CA THR A 148 -1.83 1.46 26.43
C THR A 148 -1.90 1.27 24.93
N GLU A 149 -1.43 0.13 24.43
CA GLU A 149 -1.62 -0.24 23.03
C GLU A 149 -3.11 -0.32 22.67
N GLU A 150 -3.99 -0.75 23.59
CA GLU A 150 -5.44 -0.75 23.34
C GLU A 150 -5.96 0.65 23.00
N SER A 151 -5.57 1.67 23.79
CA SER A 151 -5.95 3.05 23.49
C SER A 151 -5.28 3.60 22.22
N LEU A 152 -4.06 3.17 21.89
CA LEU A 152 -3.40 3.56 20.64
C LEU A 152 -4.14 2.98 19.43
N TYR A 153 -4.58 1.73 19.52
CA TYR A 153 -5.34 1.07 18.46
C TYR A 153 -6.70 1.74 18.28
N GLU A 154 -7.38 2.13 19.37
CA GLU A 154 -8.62 2.91 19.29
C GLU A 154 -8.40 4.22 18.53
N ASP A 155 -7.34 4.97 18.87
CA ASP A 155 -6.99 6.23 18.22
C ASP A 155 -6.62 6.02 16.74
N TYR A 156 -5.88 4.96 16.42
CA TYR A 156 -5.54 4.56 15.04
C TYR A 156 -6.79 4.30 14.20
N TYR A 157 -7.71 3.47 14.70
CA TYR A 157 -8.92 3.14 13.95
C TYR A 157 -9.92 4.31 13.91
N ASP A 158 -9.92 5.23 14.87
CA ASP A 158 -10.66 6.49 14.76
C ASP A 158 -10.06 7.40 13.67
N LEU A 159 -8.74 7.51 13.57
CA LEU A 159 -8.09 8.27 12.50
C LEU A 159 -8.30 7.63 11.12
N GLN A 160 -8.21 6.31 11.02
CA GLN A 160 -8.53 5.57 9.79
C GLN A 160 -10.00 5.75 9.39
N TYR A 161 -10.93 5.84 10.34
CA TYR A 161 -12.33 6.13 10.03
C TYR A 161 -12.52 7.51 9.42
N ASP A 162 -11.83 8.52 9.96
CA ASP A 162 -11.86 9.86 9.40
C ASP A 162 -11.23 9.92 8.00
N MET A 163 -10.14 9.19 7.78
CA MET A 163 -9.58 8.99 6.44
C MET A 163 -10.61 8.41 5.47
N LEU A 164 -11.30 7.33 5.85
CA LEU A 164 -12.32 6.70 5.00
C LEU A 164 -13.47 7.67 4.67
N LYS A 165 -13.92 8.46 5.65
CA LYS A 165 -14.97 9.48 5.43
C LYS A 165 -14.53 10.59 4.50
N GLU A 166 -13.33 11.12 4.70
CA GLU A 166 -12.83 12.27 3.96
C GLU A 166 -12.35 11.90 2.55
N LEU A 167 -11.66 10.77 2.41
CA LEU A 167 -10.96 10.43 1.18
C LEU A 167 -11.70 9.43 0.31
N ARG A 168 -12.43 8.47 0.89
CA ARG A 168 -13.08 7.36 0.17
C ARG A 168 -12.11 6.67 -0.83
N PRO A 169 -10.93 6.21 -0.36
CA PRO A 169 -9.90 5.66 -1.26
C PRO A 169 -10.40 4.40 -1.96
N ARG A 170 -9.89 4.15 -3.18
CA ARG A 170 -10.15 2.88 -3.87
C ARG A 170 -9.50 1.71 -3.12
N VAL A 171 -8.28 1.91 -2.63
CA VAL A 171 -7.52 0.91 -1.86
C VAL A 171 -7.26 1.47 -0.47
N VAL A 172 -7.66 0.74 0.56
CA VAL A 172 -7.29 1.02 1.95
C VAL A 172 -5.98 0.30 2.20
N GLY A 173 -4.92 1.07 2.47
CA GLY A 173 -3.58 0.59 2.75
C GLY A 173 -3.53 -0.20 4.05
N HIS A 174 -2.68 -1.23 4.08
CA HIS A 174 -2.26 -2.06 5.23
C HIS A 174 -3.11 -1.86 6.49
N PHE A 175 -4.35 -2.34 6.43
CA PHE A 175 -5.46 -1.92 7.30
C PHE A 175 -5.19 -1.99 8.82
N ASP A 176 -4.32 -2.89 9.26
CA ASP A 176 -3.94 -3.11 10.65
C ASP A 176 -2.45 -2.85 10.91
N LEU A 177 -1.85 -1.91 10.18
CA LEU A 177 -0.44 -1.50 10.29
C LEU A 177 0.00 -1.25 11.74
N VAL A 178 -0.90 -0.72 12.58
CA VAL A 178 -0.66 -0.45 14.01
C VAL A 178 -0.13 -1.66 14.79
N ARG A 179 -0.27 -2.89 14.28
CA ARG A 179 0.32 -4.08 14.89
C ARG A 179 1.81 -4.27 14.65
N LEU A 180 2.41 -3.59 13.67
CA LEU A 180 3.80 -3.81 13.24
C LEU A 180 4.80 -3.70 14.41
N MET A 181 4.67 -2.62 15.20
CA MET A 181 5.59 -2.32 16.31
C MET A 181 5.03 -2.72 17.68
N SER A 182 3.91 -3.45 17.73
CA SER A 182 3.29 -3.92 18.97
C SER A 182 4.18 -4.93 19.70
N GLU A 183 4.07 -4.95 21.03
CA GLU A 183 4.68 -5.97 21.88
C GLU A 183 4.14 -7.39 21.61
N ASP A 184 2.88 -7.48 21.14
CA ASP A 184 2.25 -8.73 20.70
C ASP A 184 1.46 -8.47 19.40
N PRO A 185 2.14 -8.52 18.22
CA PRO A 185 1.52 -8.30 16.92
C PRO A 185 0.48 -9.35 16.50
N ALA A 186 0.44 -10.50 17.20
CA ALA A 186 -0.46 -11.61 16.91
C ALA A 186 -1.68 -11.65 17.87
N ARG A 187 -1.78 -10.68 18.77
CA ARG A 187 -2.86 -10.58 19.76
C ARG A 187 -4.23 -10.62 19.10
N ASP A 188 -5.13 -11.33 19.76
CA ASP A 188 -6.53 -11.32 19.40
C ASP A 188 -7.21 -10.00 19.84
N VAL A 189 -7.21 -9.00 18.95
CA VAL A 189 -7.83 -7.69 19.21
C VAL A 189 -9.35 -7.75 19.39
N ARG A 190 -10.01 -8.90 19.15
CA ARG A 190 -11.43 -9.08 19.50
C ARG A 190 -11.68 -9.01 21.00
N GLN A 191 -10.64 -9.25 21.81
CA GLN A 191 -10.70 -9.12 23.27
C GLN A 191 -10.77 -7.65 23.72
N TRP A 192 -10.29 -6.73 22.89
CA TRP A 192 -10.40 -5.28 23.07
C TRP A 192 -11.67 -4.78 22.40
N LYS A 193 -12.78 -4.81 23.14
CA LYS A 193 -14.11 -4.49 22.59
C LYS A 193 -14.14 -3.14 21.86
N GLY A 194 -13.53 -2.11 22.44
CA GLY A 194 -13.47 -0.77 21.84
C GLY A 194 -12.67 -0.72 20.53
N VAL A 195 -11.62 -1.52 20.41
CA VAL A 195 -10.83 -1.66 19.18
C VAL A 195 -11.62 -2.45 18.14
N TRP A 196 -12.19 -3.60 18.53
CA TRP A 196 -12.93 -4.46 17.62
C TRP A 196 -14.17 -3.77 17.02
N GLU A 197 -14.92 -3.02 17.82
CA GLU A 197 -16.06 -2.23 17.34
C GLU A 197 -15.63 -1.19 16.28
N ARG A 198 -14.46 -0.56 16.44
CA ARG A 198 -13.91 0.39 15.46
C ARG A 198 -13.42 -0.30 14.19
N ILE A 199 -12.79 -1.45 14.31
CA ILE A 199 -12.43 -2.29 13.15
C ILE A 199 -13.68 -2.61 12.34
N LEU A 200 -14.73 -3.15 12.98
CA LEU A 200 -16.00 -3.49 12.32
C LEU A 200 -16.64 -2.26 11.64
N ARG A 201 -16.65 -1.12 12.33
CA ARG A 201 -17.13 0.16 11.79
C ARG A 201 -16.37 0.56 10.51
N ASN A 202 -15.05 0.46 10.53
CA ASN A 202 -14.20 0.87 9.42
C ASN A 202 -14.33 -0.07 8.23
N LEU A 203 -14.35 -1.39 8.47
CA LEU A 203 -14.64 -2.39 7.45
C LEU A 203 -16.00 -2.13 6.81
N ALA A 204 -17.06 -1.94 7.60
CA ALA A 204 -18.39 -1.66 7.08
C ALA A 204 -18.41 -0.41 6.18
N LEU A 205 -17.74 0.67 6.58
CA LEU A 205 -17.65 1.89 5.79
C LEU A 205 -16.86 1.68 4.48
N ALA A 206 -15.70 1.02 4.54
CA ALA A 206 -14.92 0.70 3.35
C ALA A 206 -15.75 -0.15 2.36
N ARG A 207 -16.55 -1.10 2.88
CA ARG A 207 -17.46 -1.92 2.06
C ARG A 207 -18.56 -1.10 1.40
N GLU A 208 -19.20 -0.20 2.15
CA GLU A 208 -20.25 0.71 1.65
C GLU A 208 -19.71 1.59 0.52
N GLN A 209 -18.44 1.98 0.61
CA GLN A 209 -17.76 2.81 -0.38
C GLN A 209 -17.22 2.03 -1.59
N ASP A 210 -17.43 0.71 -1.66
CA ASP A 210 -16.85 -0.21 -2.65
C ASP A 210 -15.30 -0.13 -2.71
N GLY A 211 -14.69 0.19 -1.56
CA GLY A 211 -13.25 0.16 -1.35
C GLY A 211 -12.72 -1.27 -1.24
N TRP A 212 -11.44 -1.43 -1.57
CA TRP A 212 -10.71 -2.69 -1.44
C TRP A 212 -9.76 -2.60 -0.26
N LEU A 213 -9.56 -3.71 0.45
CA LEU A 213 -8.40 -3.83 1.33
C LEU A 213 -7.23 -4.38 0.52
N GLU A 214 -6.06 -3.76 0.62
CA GLU A 214 -4.86 -4.43 0.13
C GLU A 214 -4.49 -5.60 1.04
N VAL A 215 -3.97 -6.66 0.42
CA VAL A 215 -3.27 -7.74 1.10
C VAL A 215 -1.79 -7.51 0.87
N ASN A 216 -1.15 -6.89 1.84
CA ASN A 216 0.21 -6.36 1.71
C ASN A 216 1.23 -7.34 2.29
N SER A 217 2.09 -7.86 1.41
CA SER A 217 3.12 -8.84 1.77
C SER A 217 4.29 -8.25 2.56
N ALA A 218 4.42 -6.92 2.65
CA ALA A 218 5.44 -6.26 3.46
C ALA A 218 5.33 -6.62 4.95
N GLY A 219 4.14 -6.97 5.46
CA GLY A 219 4.00 -7.50 6.81
C GLY A 219 4.90 -8.71 7.04
N LEU A 220 4.97 -9.64 6.07
CA LEU A 220 5.83 -10.82 6.14
C LEU A 220 7.30 -10.46 6.08
N ARG A 221 7.68 -9.51 5.20
CA ARG A 221 9.05 -9.00 5.06
C ARG A 221 9.53 -8.31 6.35
N LYS A 222 8.63 -7.61 7.05
CA LYS A 222 8.89 -6.93 8.32
C LYS A 222 8.82 -7.86 9.54
N GLY A 223 8.73 -9.19 9.34
CA GLY A 223 8.80 -10.19 10.40
C GLY A 223 7.47 -10.61 11.02
N LEU A 224 6.32 -10.16 10.48
CA LEU A 224 5.01 -10.62 10.92
C LEU A 224 4.71 -12.02 10.35
N ALA A 225 3.94 -12.82 11.10
CA ALA A 225 3.56 -14.17 10.67
C ALA A 225 2.56 -14.17 9.50
N GLU A 226 1.76 -13.11 9.38
CA GLU A 226 0.71 -12.92 8.37
C GLU A 226 0.85 -11.55 7.71
N PRO A 227 0.42 -11.38 6.43
CA PRO A 227 0.39 -10.08 5.76
C PRO A 227 -0.62 -9.12 6.43
N TYR A 228 -0.66 -7.87 6.00
CA TYR A 228 -1.77 -6.97 6.35
C TYR A 228 -2.94 -7.21 5.37
N PRO A 229 -4.21 -7.22 5.79
CA PRO A 229 -4.65 -7.40 7.16
C PRO A 229 -4.36 -8.82 7.67
N GLY A 230 -4.14 -8.95 8.99
CA GLY A 230 -4.07 -10.24 9.67
C GLY A 230 -5.40 -11.00 9.63
N ARG A 231 -5.35 -12.31 9.89
CA ARG A 231 -6.44 -13.27 9.64
C ARG A 231 -7.77 -12.87 10.26
N ILE A 232 -7.78 -12.44 11.52
CA ILE A 232 -9.04 -12.13 12.23
C ILE A 232 -9.80 -10.99 11.55
N ILE A 233 -9.10 -10.02 10.96
CA ILE A 233 -9.69 -8.90 10.20
C ILE A 233 -10.05 -9.37 8.79
N ALA A 234 -9.17 -10.14 8.14
CA ALA A 234 -9.41 -10.66 6.80
C ALA A 234 -10.66 -11.57 6.72
N GLU A 235 -10.84 -12.46 7.71
CA GLU A 235 -12.04 -13.30 7.82
C GLU A 235 -13.32 -12.48 7.98
N GLU A 236 -13.26 -11.38 8.73
CA GLU A 236 -14.41 -10.50 8.92
C GLU A 236 -14.73 -9.71 7.65
N TRP A 237 -13.70 -9.22 6.94
CA TRP A 237 -13.86 -8.58 5.64
C TRP A 237 -14.53 -9.51 4.62
N ILE A 238 -14.16 -10.79 4.60
CA ILE A 238 -14.77 -11.81 3.74
C ILE A 238 -16.26 -12.00 4.09
N LYS A 239 -16.62 -12.08 5.37
CA LYS A 239 -18.03 -12.19 5.79
C LYS A 239 -18.87 -11.00 5.33
N MET A 240 -18.28 -9.82 5.26
CA MET A 240 -18.92 -8.60 4.74
C MET A 240 -18.98 -8.54 3.20
N GLY A 241 -18.51 -9.58 2.50
CA GLY A 241 -18.44 -9.60 1.03
C GLY A 241 -17.44 -8.58 0.49
N GLY A 242 -16.38 -8.34 1.25
CA GLY A 242 -15.30 -7.44 0.92
C GLY A 242 -14.42 -7.92 -0.25
N LYS A 243 -13.80 -6.96 -0.93
CA LYS A 243 -12.87 -7.19 -2.04
C LYS A 243 -11.44 -6.98 -1.57
N PHE A 244 -10.54 -7.89 -1.95
CA PHE A 244 -9.10 -7.74 -1.71
C PHE A 244 -8.38 -7.32 -2.98
N THR A 245 -7.31 -6.53 -2.86
CA THR A 245 -6.29 -6.37 -3.88
C THR A 245 -4.93 -6.88 -3.38
N PHE A 246 -3.98 -7.09 -4.27
CA PHE A 246 -2.65 -7.60 -3.91
C PHE A 246 -1.62 -6.47 -3.92
N CYS A 247 -0.73 -6.44 -2.93
CA CYS A 247 0.49 -5.64 -3.03
C CYS A 247 1.69 -6.24 -2.31
N ASP A 248 2.88 -5.85 -2.75
CA ASP A 248 4.17 -6.17 -2.13
C ASP A 248 4.83 -4.97 -1.43
N ASP A 249 4.33 -3.76 -1.69
CA ASP A 249 4.76 -2.51 -1.06
C ASP A 249 6.30 -2.40 -1.12
N SER A 250 6.80 -2.65 -2.33
CA SER A 250 8.22 -2.76 -2.61
C SER A 250 8.86 -1.38 -2.58
N HIS A 251 9.94 -1.23 -1.83
CA HIS A 251 10.74 -0.01 -1.75
C HIS A 251 12.07 -0.13 -2.54
N GLY A 252 12.02 -0.83 -3.69
CA GLY A 252 13.18 -1.13 -4.52
C GLY A 252 13.13 -2.53 -5.12
N ILE A 253 14.07 -2.81 -6.02
CA ILE A 253 14.10 -4.04 -6.85
C ILE A 253 14.11 -5.29 -5.96
N ALA A 254 14.91 -5.28 -4.89
CA ALA A 254 15.06 -6.40 -3.97
C ALA A 254 13.74 -6.80 -3.25
N GLN A 255 12.73 -5.93 -3.26
CA GLN A 255 11.47 -6.16 -2.55
C GLN A 255 10.30 -6.52 -3.47
N VAL A 256 10.42 -6.28 -4.78
CA VAL A 256 9.38 -6.60 -5.77
C VAL A 256 9.11 -8.11 -5.73
N ALA A 257 7.82 -8.47 -5.69
CA ALA A 257 7.33 -9.84 -5.62
C ALA A 257 7.80 -10.66 -4.40
N THR A 258 8.42 -10.03 -3.40
CA THR A 258 8.77 -10.73 -2.16
C THR A 258 7.52 -11.24 -1.44
N ASN A 259 7.61 -12.45 -0.91
CA ASN A 259 6.53 -13.14 -0.22
C ASN A 259 5.24 -13.37 -1.05
N TYR A 260 5.28 -13.21 -2.39
CA TYR A 260 4.08 -13.34 -3.24
C TYR A 260 3.35 -14.67 -3.07
N ALA A 261 4.09 -15.79 -3.13
CA ALA A 261 3.54 -17.13 -2.98
C ALA A 261 2.94 -17.36 -1.58
N ARG A 262 3.56 -16.81 -0.53
CA ARG A 262 3.06 -16.89 0.84
C ARG A 262 1.76 -16.11 1.00
N THR A 263 1.66 -14.92 0.41
CA THR A 263 0.43 -14.13 0.40
C THR A 263 -0.70 -14.80 -0.39
N VAL A 264 -0.40 -15.43 -1.54
CA VAL A 264 -1.38 -16.25 -2.27
C VAL A 264 -1.86 -17.41 -1.41
N THR A 265 -0.95 -18.13 -0.76
CA THR A 265 -1.28 -19.25 0.15
C THR A 265 -2.16 -18.79 1.31
N TYR A 266 -1.86 -17.63 1.89
CA TYR A 266 -2.67 -17.00 2.93
C TYR A 266 -4.11 -16.75 2.44
N LEU A 267 -4.27 -16.11 1.28
CA LEU A 267 -5.59 -15.85 0.70
C LEU A 267 -6.36 -17.14 0.34
N GLU A 268 -5.67 -18.15 -0.19
CA GLU A 268 -6.28 -19.46 -0.46
C GLU A 268 -6.76 -20.14 0.82
N SER A 269 -6.00 -20.03 1.92
CA SER A 269 -6.37 -20.57 3.23
C SER A 269 -7.63 -19.90 3.82
N LEU A 270 -7.90 -18.66 3.42
CA LEU A 270 -9.11 -17.91 3.78
C LEU A 270 -10.30 -18.23 2.84
N GLY A 271 -10.09 -19.06 1.82
CA GLY A 271 -11.11 -19.42 0.84
C GLY A 271 -11.33 -18.39 -0.26
N VAL A 272 -10.52 -17.33 -0.33
CA VAL A 272 -10.58 -16.31 -1.40
C VAL A 272 -10.34 -16.98 -2.75
N LYS A 273 -11.11 -16.56 -3.78
CA LYS A 273 -11.04 -17.11 -5.15
C LYS A 273 -10.43 -16.16 -6.14
N GLU A 274 -10.60 -14.88 -5.91
CA GLU A 274 -10.13 -13.81 -6.78
C GLU A 274 -9.74 -12.59 -5.95
N VAL A 275 -8.80 -11.83 -6.48
CA VAL A 275 -8.42 -10.50 -6.03
C VAL A 275 -8.73 -9.50 -7.13
N TRP A 276 -8.77 -8.22 -6.79
CA TRP A 276 -9.19 -7.15 -7.69
C TRP A 276 -7.98 -6.32 -8.12
N CYS A 277 -7.96 -5.96 -9.39
CA CYS A 277 -6.97 -5.08 -9.99
C CYS A 277 -7.70 -4.00 -10.80
N LEU A 278 -7.00 -2.93 -11.14
CA LEU A 278 -7.48 -1.92 -12.06
C LEU A 278 -6.92 -2.19 -13.46
N LYS A 279 -7.69 -1.84 -14.48
CA LYS A 279 -7.24 -1.80 -15.86
C LYS A 279 -7.58 -0.43 -16.43
N ARG A 280 -6.57 0.25 -16.98
CA ARG A 280 -6.73 1.58 -17.57
C ARG A 280 -6.88 1.49 -19.09
N THR A 281 -7.68 2.38 -19.66
CA THR A 281 -7.79 2.54 -21.12
C THR A 281 -7.69 4.02 -21.49
N PRO A 282 -6.74 4.42 -22.36
CA PRO A 282 -5.68 3.60 -22.98
C PRO A 282 -4.55 3.22 -22.01
N ASN A 283 -3.94 2.04 -22.18
CA ASN A 283 -2.77 1.62 -21.39
C ASN A 283 -1.57 2.56 -21.59
N SER A 284 -1.36 3.02 -22.82
CA SER A 284 -0.22 3.84 -23.22
C SER A 284 -0.19 5.26 -22.68
N GLY A 285 -1.09 5.65 -21.79
CA GLY A 285 -1.19 7.04 -21.36
C GLY A 285 -2.14 7.87 -22.21
N VAL A 286 -2.56 8.99 -21.62
CA VAL A 286 -3.37 10.04 -22.23
C VAL A 286 -2.56 11.34 -22.23
N ASP A 287 -2.69 12.14 -23.29
CA ASP A 287 -2.03 13.44 -23.38
C ASP A 287 -2.90 14.57 -22.81
N GLY A 288 -2.24 15.58 -22.26
CA GLY A 288 -2.89 16.81 -21.78
C GLY A 288 -3.78 16.59 -20.55
N THR A 289 -4.99 17.13 -20.57
CA THR A 289 -5.90 17.20 -19.41
C THR A 289 -6.94 16.08 -19.35
N THR A 290 -6.93 15.15 -20.32
CA THR A 290 -7.90 14.05 -20.39
C THR A 290 -7.54 12.97 -19.36
N ARG A 291 -8.53 12.47 -18.61
CA ARG A 291 -8.35 11.31 -17.74
C ARG A 291 -8.57 10.01 -18.50
N ALA A 292 -7.77 9.00 -18.21
CA ALA A 292 -8.04 7.64 -18.68
C ALA A 292 -9.28 7.06 -18.00
N THR A 293 -9.92 6.10 -18.66
CA THR A 293 -10.96 5.28 -18.01
C THR A 293 -10.27 4.17 -17.23
N VAL A 294 -10.68 3.96 -15.98
CA VAL A 294 -10.17 2.87 -15.14
C VAL A 294 -11.33 1.94 -14.81
N GLU A 295 -11.20 0.66 -15.15
CA GLU A 295 -12.17 -0.39 -14.89
C GLU A 295 -11.65 -1.39 -13.86
N GLU A 296 -12.56 -1.94 -13.05
CA GLU A 296 -12.24 -3.01 -12.12
C GLU A 296 -12.17 -4.34 -12.86
N VAL A 297 -11.10 -5.10 -12.62
CA VAL A 297 -10.93 -6.45 -13.17
C VAL A 297 -10.70 -7.44 -12.03
N SER A 298 -11.44 -8.54 -12.04
CA SER A 298 -11.18 -9.64 -11.12
C SER A 298 -10.08 -10.55 -11.66
N VAL A 299 -9.23 -11.01 -10.75
CA VAL A 299 -8.04 -11.80 -11.04
C VAL A 299 -8.13 -13.07 -10.20
N PRO A 300 -8.38 -14.23 -10.83
CA PRO A 300 -8.41 -15.50 -10.10
C PRO A 300 -7.08 -15.77 -9.41
N LEU A 301 -7.12 -16.20 -8.14
CA LEU A 301 -5.92 -16.62 -7.40
C LEU A 301 -5.30 -17.89 -8.00
N LYS A 302 -6.15 -18.82 -8.43
CA LYS A 302 -5.72 -20.01 -9.17
C LYS A 302 -5.72 -19.70 -10.66
N GLN A 303 -4.55 -19.81 -11.29
CA GLN A 303 -4.48 -19.87 -12.74
C GLN A 303 -4.90 -21.28 -13.16
N ASP A 304 -5.97 -21.39 -13.96
CA ASP A 304 -6.34 -22.66 -14.58
C ASP A 304 -5.15 -23.18 -15.38
N LYS A 305 -4.50 -24.26 -14.90
CA LYS A 305 -3.39 -24.97 -15.56
C LYS A 305 -3.73 -25.46 -16.98
N LYS A 306 -4.97 -25.30 -17.45
CA LYS A 306 -5.44 -25.69 -18.79
C LYS A 306 -5.28 -24.61 -19.86
N ARG A 307 -4.79 -23.41 -19.54
CA ARG A 307 -4.55 -22.33 -20.51
C ARG A 307 -3.11 -21.81 -20.49
N SER A 308 -2.11 -22.67 -20.35
CA SER A 308 -0.71 -22.32 -20.60
C SER A 308 -0.20 -23.01 -21.88
N ASP A 309 -0.05 -22.18 -22.91
CA ASP A 309 1.01 -22.15 -23.93
C ASP A 309 1.90 -23.41 -24.14
N PRO A 310 2.09 -23.92 -25.37
CA PRO A 310 2.96 -25.08 -25.67
C PRO A 310 4.46 -24.88 -25.35
N GLU A 311 4.91 -23.67 -25.02
CA GLU A 311 6.33 -23.34 -24.85
C GLU A 311 6.89 -23.44 -23.41
N GLY A 312 6.11 -23.91 -22.43
CA GLY A 312 6.67 -24.40 -21.17
C GLY A 312 7.42 -23.38 -20.28
N ARG A 313 7.20 -22.07 -20.45
CA ARG A 313 7.70 -21.06 -19.50
C ARG A 313 6.73 -20.91 -18.33
N GLY A 314 6.77 -21.87 -17.42
CA GLY A 314 6.04 -21.81 -16.15
C GLY A 314 6.53 -20.64 -15.28
N ILE A 315 5.62 -20.07 -14.50
CA ILE A 315 5.92 -19.09 -13.46
C ILE A 315 6.79 -19.81 -12.42
N GLY A 316 8.10 -19.58 -12.45
CA GLY A 316 9.02 -20.05 -11.44
C GLY A 316 8.88 -19.18 -10.20
N TYR A 317 8.10 -19.62 -9.21
CA TYR A 317 8.23 -19.09 -7.86
C TYR A 317 9.61 -19.53 -7.37
N ARG A 318 10.57 -18.61 -7.35
CA ARG A 318 11.85 -18.87 -6.68
C ARG A 318 11.61 -18.82 -5.18
N GLU A 319 11.72 -19.97 -4.53
CA GLU A 319 12.13 -20.02 -3.13
C GLU A 319 13.64 -19.74 -3.13
N GLU A 320 14.03 -18.49 -2.86
CA GLU A 320 15.43 -18.19 -2.51
C GLU A 320 15.53 -18.30 -0.99
N GLU A 321 16.48 -19.12 -0.52
CA GLU A 321 16.85 -19.26 0.88
C GLU A 321 17.32 -17.89 1.41
N GLU A 322 16.67 -17.41 2.48
CA GLU A 322 17.02 -16.17 3.16
C GLU A 322 18.42 -16.29 3.81
N GLU A 323 19.43 -15.62 3.25
CA GLU A 323 20.61 -15.20 4.01
C GLU A 323 20.35 -13.81 4.63
N ASP A 324 20.59 -13.72 5.93
CA ASP A 324 20.40 -12.57 6.81
C ASP A 324 20.81 -11.23 6.21
N TYR A 325 19.83 -10.35 6.00
CA TYR A 325 20.05 -8.90 6.00
C TYR A 325 19.04 -8.23 6.94
N ILE A 326 19.27 -8.43 8.25
CA ILE A 326 18.81 -7.51 9.29
C ILE A 326 19.90 -6.44 9.47
N GLN A 327 19.57 -5.19 9.16
CA GLN A 327 20.23 -3.89 9.40
C GLN A 327 20.31 -3.16 8.05
N THR A 328 19.63 -2.05 7.81
CA THR A 328 19.46 -0.83 8.61
C THR A 328 18.20 -0.07 8.26
#